data_AF-A0A3B3C5C2-F1
#
_entry.id   AF-A0A3B3C5C2-F1
#
_cell.length_a   1.000
_cell.length_b   1.000
_cell.length_c   1.000
_cell.angle_alpha   90.00
_cell.angle_beta   90.00
_cell.angle_gamma   90.00
#
_symmetry.space_group_name_H-M   'P 1'
#
loop_
_entity.id
_entity.type
_entity.pdbx_description
1 polymer ?
#
loop_
_entity_poly.entity_id
_entity_poly.type
_entity_poly.pdbx_seq_one_letter_code
_entity_poly.pdbx_strand_id
1 'polypeptide(L)'
;LFDWMTIHKKLFNKLLFCKMRNLYSPLLRHFSQSSLPLHRNTNVQSAFCTQQNVQECLSHINQEVSSLGLPTVWVELDESSDLNVVTVLNCMYDLIQLHHRSLRTLENIEVEQLKSNSKLDYLQLSTTRLKEQLECSKRENTGLLERERQLQQKVKSLQNCLKNEKEEVQKLQNIIASRATQYNHDMKRKERDLNKLKERLNQLLADKKERKQAIDVLNNIGRADGKRSVWKTEKTEAKHEGEMYKALLSDYDARQRDLVLENAELRKVLQQMKNDMVSLLRLKKLTQNGVQNQCNGTQVEEDGFDPSKELFCVHACEKLTNSLRLQWRRLKSHVEQLDSQGIETVPRESHEEEMDKLKLEVQQCKDLIQTQQHLLQHQLNSSCDEIASLRNDGYMLQEKERLRGEWKTLEEQRSIFDRERKNFTEAAIRLSHERKAFEEDRATWLKHQFLSLSPCGDLKKPLLSDTTGASSTGVCLFLQRPPVDISTSFEICISTGGKNTQMPRSKPAYCGIKCH
;
A
#
# COMPACT_ATOMS: atom_id res chain seq x y z
N LEU A 1 21.36 20.30 7.45
CA LEU A 1 19.88 20.39 7.34
C LEU A 1 19.18 20.07 8.66
N PHE A 2 19.57 19.01 9.39
CA PHE A 2 18.99 18.68 10.71
C PHE A 2 19.27 19.71 11.82
N ASP A 3 20.43 20.37 11.81
CA ASP A 3 20.74 21.41 12.81
C ASP A 3 19.92 22.69 12.64
N TRP A 4 19.62 23.07 11.39
CA TRP A 4 18.89 24.29 11.10
C TRP A 4 17.44 24.22 11.61
N MET A 5 16.80 23.05 11.48
CA MET A 5 15.44 22.80 12.01
C MET A 5 15.39 22.80 13.55
N THR A 6 16.48 22.38 14.20
CA THR A 6 16.58 22.35 15.66
C THR A 6 16.81 23.74 16.24
N ILE A 7 17.64 24.56 15.57
CA ILE A 7 17.86 25.96 15.92
C ILE A 7 16.58 26.78 15.74
N HIS A 8 15.83 26.54 14.64
CA HIS A 8 14.56 27.23 14.40
C HIS A 8 13.47 26.85 15.42
N LYS A 9 13.39 25.58 15.84
CA LYS A 9 12.49 25.16 16.93
C LYS A 9 12.84 25.79 18.27
N LYS A 10 14.14 25.87 18.61
CA LYS A 10 14.59 26.53 19.85
C LYS A 10 14.31 28.03 19.83
N LEU A 11 14.56 28.71 18.71
CA LEU A 11 14.25 30.13 18.54
C LEU A 11 12.75 30.40 18.58
N PHE A 12 11.94 29.58 17.92
CA PHE A 12 10.48 29.69 17.92
C PHE A 12 9.90 29.47 19.33
N ASN A 13 10.36 28.45 20.06
CA ASN A 13 9.93 28.22 21.43
C ASN A 13 10.39 29.34 22.37
N LYS A 14 11.59 29.91 22.18
CA LYS A 14 12.09 31.03 22.99
C LYS A 14 11.32 32.33 22.70
N LEU A 15 10.94 32.58 21.44
CA LEU A 15 10.07 33.69 21.05
C LEU A 15 8.64 33.50 21.57
N LEU A 16 8.10 32.28 21.51
CA LEU A 16 6.77 31.96 22.05
C LEU A 16 6.74 32.13 23.57
N PHE A 17 7.81 31.70 24.27
CA PHE A 17 7.94 31.84 25.72
C PHE A 17 8.13 33.30 26.15
N CYS A 18 8.92 34.09 25.41
CA CYS A 18 9.04 35.54 25.66
C CYS A 18 7.73 36.28 25.39
N LYS A 19 6.97 35.87 24.36
CA LYS A 19 5.69 36.52 24.01
C LYS A 19 4.56 36.12 24.97
N MET A 20 4.54 34.87 25.45
CA MET A 20 3.66 34.41 26.54
C MET A 20 4.01 35.09 27.86
N ARG A 21 5.30 35.22 28.22
CA ARG A 21 5.72 35.91 29.46
C ARG A 21 5.36 37.40 29.46
N ASN A 22 5.33 38.04 28.30
CA ASN A 22 4.85 39.43 28.16
C ASN A 22 3.32 39.57 28.13
N LEU A 23 2.57 38.49 27.84
CA LEU A 23 1.11 38.46 27.93
C LEU A 23 0.60 38.09 29.34
N TYR A 24 1.46 37.48 30.17
CA TYR A 24 1.18 37.08 31.56
C TYR A 24 1.83 38.01 32.60
N SER A 25 2.27 39.20 32.22
CA SER A 25 2.68 40.22 33.19
C SER A 25 1.50 41.16 33.40
N PRO A 26 0.72 41.03 34.49
CA PRO A 26 -0.20 42.09 34.83
C PRO A 26 0.68 43.31 35.16
N LEU A 27 0.44 44.42 34.47
CA LEU A 27 0.84 45.76 34.89
C LEU A 27 0.08 46.08 36.18
N LEU A 28 0.44 45.39 37.25
CA LEU A 28 -0.05 45.53 38.61
C LEU A 28 1.06 46.21 39.42
N ARG A 29 1.47 47.40 38.98
CA ARG A 29 2.18 48.35 39.83
C ARG A 29 1.73 49.75 39.50
N HIS A 30 1.16 50.38 40.52
CA HIS A 30 0.73 51.77 40.62
C HIS A 30 -0.68 52.10 40.13
N PHE A 31 -1.68 51.42 40.69
CA PHE A 31 -2.82 52.11 41.30
C PHE A 31 -3.26 51.27 42.52
N SER A 32 -2.65 51.56 43.67
CA SER A 32 -3.29 51.25 44.95
C SER A 32 -4.43 52.25 45.12
N GLN A 33 -5.57 51.97 44.51
CA GLN A 33 -6.84 52.43 45.05
C GLN A 33 -7.63 51.19 45.37
N SER A 34 -7.81 51.01 46.67
CA SER A 34 -8.63 50.01 47.31
C SER A 34 -9.92 49.80 46.54
N SER A 35 -10.06 48.63 45.90
CA SER A 35 -11.38 48.03 45.68
C SER A 35 -11.93 47.64 47.06
N LEU A 36 -12.40 48.63 47.81
CA LEU A 36 -13.30 48.38 48.91
C LEU A 36 -14.63 47.99 48.28
N PRO A 37 -15.16 46.79 48.58
CA PRO A 37 -16.58 46.56 48.40
C PRO A 37 -17.28 47.67 49.18
N LEU A 38 -18.27 48.33 48.59
CA LEU A 38 -19.27 49.06 49.35
C LEU A 38 -20.01 48.03 50.21
N HIS A 39 -19.38 47.63 51.31
CA HIS A 39 -19.97 46.86 52.37
C HIS A 39 -20.99 47.80 52.99
N ARG A 40 -22.24 47.63 52.56
CA ARG A 40 -23.41 48.21 53.19
C ARG A 40 -23.54 47.56 54.57
N ASN A 41 -22.68 47.96 55.51
CA ASN A 41 -22.84 47.66 56.92
C ASN A 41 -23.78 48.71 57.50
N THR A 42 -25.06 48.34 57.53
CA THR A 42 -25.97 48.76 58.58
C THR A 42 -25.37 48.39 59.94
N ASN A 43 -25.37 49.36 60.87
CA ASN A 43 -24.87 49.32 62.26
C ASN A 43 -23.34 49.54 62.35
N VAL A 44 -22.81 50.66 62.86
CA VAL A 44 -23.02 51.31 64.16
C VAL A 44 -22.87 52.84 64.02
N GLN A 45 -23.79 53.61 64.60
CA GLN A 45 -23.68 55.07 64.74
C GLN A 45 -22.58 55.44 65.75
N SER A 46 -21.32 55.53 65.32
CA SER A 46 -20.38 56.47 65.92
C SER A 46 -20.45 57.74 65.09
N ALA A 47 -20.91 58.86 65.66
CA ALA A 47 -20.92 60.13 64.95
C ALA A 47 -19.48 60.50 64.54
N PHE A 48 -19.25 60.70 63.23
CA PHE A 48 -17.93 61.10 62.70
C PHE A 48 -17.42 62.38 63.36
N CYS A 49 -18.33 63.33 63.64
CA CYS A 49 -18.05 64.58 64.31
C CYS A 49 -18.89 64.68 65.61
N THR A 50 -18.25 65.09 66.69
CA THR A 50 -18.78 65.32 68.04
C THR A 50 -18.22 66.64 68.55
N GLN A 51 -18.83 67.25 69.57
CA GLN A 51 -18.42 68.56 70.11
C GLN A 51 -16.92 68.64 70.50
N GLN A 52 -16.31 67.49 70.82
CA GLN A 52 -14.93 67.40 71.31
C GLN A 52 -13.89 67.25 70.19
N ASN A 53 -14.27 66.76 69.01
CA ASN A 53 -13.35 66.48 67.90
C ASN A 53 -13.61 67.31 66.63
N VAL A 54 -14.44 68.36 66.72
CA VAL A 54 -14.83 69.21 65.57
C VAL A 54 -13.62 69.74 64.80
N GLN A 55 -12.60 70.25 65.49
CA GLN A 55 -11.41 70.83 64.85
C GLN A 55 -10.56 69.78 64.12
N GLU A 56 -10.42 68.59 64.71
CA GLU A 56 -9.75 67.45 64.08
C GLU A 56 -10.54 66.94 62.87
N CYS A 57 -11.87 66.88 62.96
CA CYS A 57 -12.74 66.52 61.84
C CYS A 57 -12.68 67.54 60.70
N LEU A 58 -12.61 68.84 61.01
CA LEU A 58 -12.50 69.92 60.03
C LEU A 58 -11.18 69.86 59.26
N SER A 59 -10.06 69.69 59.97
CA SER A 59 -8.74 69.53 59.34
C SER A 59 -8.68 68.27 58.48
N HIS A 60 -9.24 67.15 58.94
CA HIS A 60 -9.34 65.91 58.17
C HIS A 60 -10.18 66.09 56.89
N ILE A 61 -11.35 66.75 56.96
CA ILE A 61 -12.17 67.04 55.78
C ILE A 61 -11.41 67.94 54.81
N ASN A 62 -10.75 68.99 55.27
CA ASN A 62 -9.97 69.88 54.41
C ASN A 62 -8.83 69.13 53.71
N GLN A 63 -8.16 68.20 54.40
CA GLN A 63 -7.10 67.37 53.82
C GLN A 63 -7.66 66.42 52.74
N GLU A 64 -8.77 65.73 53.01
CA GLU A 64 -9.42 64.82 52.07
C GLU A 64 -9.93 65.57 50.83
N VAL A 65 -10.64 66.69 51.02
CA VAL A 65 -11.14 67.56 49.94
C VAL A 65 -9.97 68.08 49.10
N SER A 66 -8.87 68.50 49.73
CA SER A 66 -7.65 68.93 49.03
C SER A 66 -7.00 67.78 48.25
N SER A 67 -7.01 66.56 48.80
CA SER A 67 -6.48 65.36 48.13
C SER A 67 -7.28 64.97 46.88
N LEU A 68 -8.58 65.30 46.88
CA LEU A 68 -9.47 65.16 45.73
C LEU A 68 -9.35 66.33 44.73
N GLY A 69 -8.48 67.31 45.03
CA GLY A 69 -8.23 68.48 44.18
C GLY A 69 -9.31 69.57 44.29
N LEU A 70 -10.11 69.55 45.35
CA LEU A 70 -11.18 70.53 45.59
C LEU A 70 -10.72 71.63 46.57
N PRO A 71 -11.31 72.84 46.51
CA PRO A 71 -10.96 73.94 47.41
C PRO A 71 -11.31 73.63 48.87
N THR A 72 -10.45 74.00 49.81
CA THR A 72 -10.71 73.86 51.24
C THR A 72 -11.95 74.64 51.64
N VAL A 73 -12.84 74.00 52.39
CA VAL A 73 -14.14 74.54 52.78
C VAL A 73 -14.00 75.60 53.87
N TRP A 74 -12.89 75.54 54.61
CA TRP A 74 -12.57 76.40 55.75
C TRP A 74 -11.14 76.92 55.64
N VAL A 75 -10.96 78.21 55.93
CA VAL A 75 -9.66 78.88 56.05
C VAL A 75 -9.71 79.67 57.35
N GLU A 76 -8.81 79.39 58.30
CA GLU A 76 -8.67 80.21 59.51
C GLU A 76 -8.14 81.60 59.10
N LEU A 77 -9.05 82.57 59.05
CA LEU A 77 -8.73 84.00 58.98
C LEU A 77 -9.30 84.67 60.23
N ASP A 78 -8.49 85.58 60.76
CA ASP A 78 -8.55 86.18 62.10
C ASP A 78 -9.95 86.51 62.66
N GLU A 79 -10.10 86.21 63.96
CA GLU A 79 -11.16 86.56 64.92
C GLU A 79 -12.65 86.33 64.60
N SER A 80 -13.04 85.88 63.40
CA SER A 80 -14.41 85.40 63.13
C SER A 80 -14.40 84.12 62.31
N SER A 81 -14.41 82.98 63.01
CA SER A 81 -14.45 81.64 62.46
C SER A 81 -15.83 81.30 61.88
N ASP A 82 -16.28 82.06 60.89
CA ASP A 82 -17.57 81.85 60.25
C ASP A 82 -17.45 80.91 59.06
N LEU A 83 -18.24 79.85 59.11
CA LEU A 83 -18.37 78.90 58.01
C LEU A 83 -18.95 79.60 56.79
N ASN A 84 -18.20 79.64 55.69
CA ASN A 84 -18.78 80.08 54.44
C ASN A 84 -19.70 78.98 53.89
N VAL A 85 -21.00 79.09 54.19
CA VAL A 85 -22.03 78.14 53.77
C VAL A 85 -22.02 77.93 52.24
N VAL A 86 -21.66 78.95 51.46
CA VAL A 86 -21.58 78.87 50.00
C VAL A 86 -20.41 78.00 49.55
N THR A 87 -19.22 78.11 50.17
CA THR A 87 -18.07 77.24 49.83
C THR A 87 -18.34 75.79 50.22
N VAL A 88 -19.03 75.56 51.34
CA VAL A 88 -19.47 74.22 51.77
C VAL A 88 -20.42 73.62 50.75
N LEU A 89 -21.50 74.33 50.38
CA LEU A 89 -22.51 73.81 49.46
C LEU A 89 -21.93 73.54 48.07
N ASN A 90 -21.06 74.43 47.57
CA ASN A 90 -20.36 74.21 46.31
C ASN A 90 -19.40 73.02 46.39
N CYS A 91 -18.62 72.89 47.48
CA CYS A 91 -17.76 71.73 47.69
C CYS A 91 -18.56 70.42 47.77
N MET A 92 -19.71 70.43 48.46
CA MET A 92 -20.61 69.28 48.53
C MET A 92 -21.17 68.92 47.14
N TYR A 93 -21.58 69.92 46.37
CA TYR A 93 -22.02 69.71 44.99
C TYR A 93 -20.91 69.12 44.13
N ASP A 94 -19.69 69.64 44.21
CA ASP A 94 -18.53 69.13 43.47
C ASP A 94 -18.17 67.70 43.89
N LEU A 95 -18.25 67.37 45.17
CA LEU A 95 -18.08 66.00 45.67
C LEU A 95 -19.15 65.05 45.12
N ILE A 96 -20.41 65.47 45.07
CA ILE A 96 -21.51 64.67 44.47
C ILE A 96 -21.27 64.48 42.97
N GLN A 97 -20.84 65.52 42.26
CA GLN A 97 -20.52 65.43 40.84
C GLN A 97 -19.31 64.53 40.57
N LEU A 98 -18.27 64.63 41.40
CA LEU A 98 -17.09 63.77 41.36
C LEU A 98 -17.50 62.31 41.58
N HIS A 99 -18.35 62.05 42.58
CA HIS A 99 -18.88 60.71 42.87
C HIS A 99 -19.68 60.15 41.68
N HIS A 100 -20.60 60.92 41.10
CA HIS A 100 -21.36 60.49 39.91
C HIS A 100 -20.47 60.28 38.67
N ARG A 101 -19.39 61.04 38.50
CA ARG A 101 -18.41 60.81 37.43
C ARG A 101 -17.62 59.54 37.68
N SER A 102 -17.14 59.34 38.90
CA SER A 102 -16.41 58.15 39.34
C SER A 102 -17.23 56.87 39.12
N LEU A 103 -18.51 56.87 39.53
CA LEU A 103 -19.42 55.75 39.29
C LEU A 103 -19.57 55.44 37.79
N ARG A 104 -19.80 56.45 36.95
CA ARG A 104 -19.88 56.25 35.49
C ARG A 104 -18.59 55.72 34.90
N THR A 105 -17.43 56.20 35.37
CA THR A 105 -16.13 55.69 34.94
C THR A 105 -15.94 54.23 35.37
N LEU A 106 -16.34 53.87 36.59
CA LEU A 106 -16.28 52.49 37.09
C LEU A 106 -17.16 51.56 36.25
N GLU A 107 -18.42 51.92 36.01
CA GLU A 107 -19.34 51.16 35.16
C GLU A 107 -18.77 50.97 33.73
N ASN A 108 -18.19 52.02 33.15
CA ASN A 108 -17.55 51.93 31.83
C ASN A 108 -16.36 50.96 31.84
N ILE A 109 -15.53 50.99 32.88
CA ILE A 109 -14.39 50.08 33.03
C ILE A 109 -14.87 48.63 33.19
N GLU A 110 -15.91 48.39 33.99
CA GLU A 110 -16.52 47.06 34.17
C GLU A 110 -17.07 46.51 32.85
N VAL A 111 -17.76 47.34 32.06
CA VAL A 111 -18.26 46.95 30.73
C VAL A 111 -17.11 46.61 29.78
N GLU A 112 -16.05 47.43 29.74
CA GLU A 112 -14.88 47.14 28.91
C GLU A 112 -14.11 45.91 29.40
N GLN A 113 -14.07 45.65 30.70
CA GLN A 113 -13.51 44.43 31.28
C GLN A 113 -14.30 43.19 30.83
N LEU A 114 -15.64 43.23 30.86
CA LEU A 114 -16.50 42.14 30.37
C LEU A 114 -16.32 41.91 28.87
N LYS A 115 -16.25 42.98 28.07
CA LYS A 115 -15.96 42.90 26.62
C LYS A 115 -14.57 42.32 26.35
N SER A 116 -13.56 42.67 27.14
CA SER A 116 -12.20 42.12 27.01
C SER A 116 -12.17 40.63 27.37
N ASN A 117 -12.82 40.25 28.47
CA ASN A 117 -12.90 38.86 28.92
C ASN A 117 -13.59 37.96 27.87
N SER A 118 -14.73 38.39 27.34
CA SER A 118 -15.42 37.63 26.27
C SER A 118 -14.57 37.47 25.00
N LYS A 119 -13.80 38.50 24.60
CA LYS A 119 -12.84 38.38 23.49
C LYS A 119 -11.72 37.38 23.81
N LEU A 120 -11.22 37.39 25.04
CA LEU A 120 -10.18 36.47 25.51
C LEU A 120 -10.70 35.03 25.47
N ASP A 121 -11.91 34.78 25.97
CA ASP A 121 -12.56 33.46 25.94
C ASP A 121 -12.74 32.96 24.49
N TYR A 122 -13.21 33.82 23.59
CA TYR A 122 -13.32 33.50 22.17
C TYR A 122 -11.97 33.14 21.55
N LEU A 123 -10.92 33.92 21.82
CA LEU A 123 -9.57 33.63 21.34
C LEU A 123 -9.01 32.33 21.92
N GLN A 124 -9.29 32.02 23.19
CA GLN A 124 -8.91 30.76 23.81
C GLN A 124 -9.62 29.57 23.15
N LEU A 125 -10.93 29.67 22.90
CA LEU A 125 -11.71 28.63 22.22
C LEU A 125 -11.23 28.42 20.78
N SER A 126 -10.96 29.49 20.04
CA SER A 126 -10.41 29.41 18.69
C SER A 126 -9.02 28.77 18.69
N THR A 127 -8.17 29.15 19.66
CA THR A 127 -6.82 28.60 19.81
C THR A 127 -6.85 27.11 20.14
N THR A 128 -7.75 26.66 21.02
CA THR A 128 -7.90 25.23 21.36
C THR A 128 -8.38 24.41 20.16
N ARG A 129 -9.41 24.88 19.45
CA ARG A 129 -9.89 24.25 18.22
C ARG A 129 -8.79 24.11 17.16
N LEU A 130 -8.02 25.17 16.90
CA LEU A 130 -6.91 25.12 15.93
C LEU A 130 -5.80 24.15 16.36
N LYS A 131 -5.51 24.06 17.67
CA LYS A 131 -4.56 23.07 18.21
C LYS A 131 -5.06 21.64 18.00
N GLU A 132 -6.33 21.36 18.25
CA GLU A 132 -6.93 20.04 18.03
C GLU A 132 -6.87 19.64 16.55
N GLN A 133 -7.22 20.56 15.64
CA GLN A 133 -7.13 20.32 14.20
C GLN A 133 -5.68 20.04 13.75
N LEU A 134 -4.72 20.79 14.30
CA LEU A 134 -3.29 20.57 14.05
C LEU A 134 -2.85 19.18 14.53
N GLU A 135 -3.27 18.77 15.73
CA GLU A 135 -2.93 17.45 16.26
C GLU A 135 -3.61 16.32 15.46
N CYS A 136 -4.86 16.49 15.02
CA CYS A 136 -5.51 15.56 14.11
C CYS A 136 -4.75 15.42 12.79
N SER A 137 -4.41 16.54 12.14
CA SER A 137 -3.62 16.53 10.89
C SER A 137 -2.24 15.89 11.07
N LYS A 138 -1.56 16.12 12.20
CA LYS A 138 -0.29 15.44 12.53
C LYS A 138 -0.45 13.93 12.65
N ARG A 139 -1.51 13.44 13.30
CA ARG A 139 -1.78 12.00 13.43
C ARG A 139 -2.06 11.38 12.07
N GLU A 140 -2.87 12.03 11.24
CA GLU A 140 -3.15 11.59 9.86
C GLU A 140 -1.87 11.52 9.03
N ASN A 141 -1.04 12.57 9.07
CA ASN A 141 0.24 12.59 8.36
C ASN A 141 1.18 11.47 8.82
N THR A 142 1.23 11.19 10.12
CA THR A 142 2.00 10.04 10.66
C THR A 142 1.47 8.72 10.10
N GLY A 143 0.15 8.55 10.01
CA GLY A 143 -0.47 7.38 9.39
C GLY A 143 -0.21 7.26 7.89
N LEU A 144 -0.12 8.38 7.16
CA LEU A 144 0.25 8.39 5.74
C LEU A 144 1.72 8.00 5.55
N LEU A 145 2.64 8.53 6.36
CA LEU A 145 4.06 8.19 6.30
C LEU A 145 4.32 6.69 6.54
N GLU A 146 3.60 6.07 7.49
CA GLU A 146 3.74 4.61 7.72
C GLU A 146 3.19 3.80 6.55
N ARG A 147 2.06 4.21 5.93
CA ARG A 147 1.56 3.56 4.71
C ARG A 147 2.54 3.71 3.56
N GLU A 148 3.14 4.88 3.39
CA GLU A 148 4.17 5.12 2.37
C GLU A 148 5.36 4.18 2.61
N ARG A 149 5.85 4.07 3.85
CA ARG A 149 6.94 3.15 4.22
C ARG A 149 6.61 1.70 3.86
N GLN A 150 5.39 1.25 4.14
CA GLN A 150 4.93 -0.10 3.80
C GLN A 150 4.87 -0.33 2.29
N LEU A 151 4.36 0.64 1.53
CA LEU A 151 4.32 0.57 0.07
C LEU A 151 5.74 0.55 -0.52
N GLN A 152 6.65 1.38 -0.02
CA GLN A 152 8.05 1.36 -0.42
C GLN A 152 8.70 0.00 -0.17
N GLN A 153 8.39 -0.65 0.96
CA GLN A 153 8.89 -1.99 1.27
C GLN A 153 8.32 -3.05 0.31
N LYS A 154 7.02 -2.97 -0.02
CA LYS A 154 6.39 -3.85 -1.02
C LYS A 154 7.01 -3.67 -2.41
N VAL A 155 7.24 -2.43 -2.83
CA VAL A 155 7.89 -2.13 -4.12
C VAL A 155 9.28 -2.75 -4.17
N LYS A 156 10.09 -2.59 -3.12
CA LYS A 156 11.43 -3.22 -3.04
C LYS A 156 11.36 -4.75 -3.13
N SER A 157 10.41 -5.36 -2.43
CA SER A 157 10.20 -6.81 -2.50
C SER A 157 9.83 -7.27 -3.91
N LEU A 158 8.91 -6.57 -4.57
CA LEU A 158 8.50 -6.88 -5.94
C LEU A 158 9.64 -6.65 -6.95
N GLN A 159 10.45 -5.62 -6.76
CA GLN A 159 11.64 -5.38 -7.58
C GLN A 159 12.65 -6.52 -7.47
N ASN A 160 12.87 -7.05 -6.26
CA ASN A 160 13.74 -8.21 -6.05
C ASN A 160 13.15 -9.47 -6.71
N CYS A 161 11.85 -9.72 -6.56
CA CYS A 161 11.17 -10.84 -7.22
C CYS A 161 11.32 -10.75 -8.75
N LEU A 162 11.02 -9.59 -9.34
CA LEU A 162 11.19 -9.36 -10.77
C LEU A 162 12.63 -9.56 -11.24
N LYS A 163 13.62 -9.17 -10.43
CA LYS A 163 15.03 -9.40 -10.75
C LYS A 163 15.34 -10.91 -10.79
N ASN A 164 14.89 -11.66 -9.80
CA ASN A 164 15.08 -13.12 -9.74
C ASN A 164 14.42 -13.81 -10.94
N GLU A 165 13.17 -13.47 -11.26
CA GLU A 165 12.47 -14.04 -12.42
C GLU A 165 13.20 -13.72 -13.74
N LYS A 166 13.75 -12.51 -13.90
CA LYS A 166 14.58 -12.18 -15.06
C LYS A 166 15.85 -13.02 -15.15
N GLU A 167 16.49 -13.29 -14.03
CA GLU A 167 17.68 -14.16 -13.97
C GLU A 167 17.32 -15.61 -14.32
N GLU A 168 16.18 -16.13 -13.85
CA GLU A 168 15.70 -17.47 -14.20
C GLU A 168 15.33 -17.59 -15.68
N VAL A 169 14.62 -16.60 -16.24
CA VAL A 169 14.34 -16.55 -17.67
C VAL A 169 15.64 -16.56 -18.49
N GLN A 170 16.64 -15.77 -18.09
CA GLN A 170 17.93 -15.75 -18.78
C GLN A 170 18.65 -17.11 -18.70
N LYS A 171 18.62 -17.78 -17.54
CA LYS A 171 19.18 -19.13 -17.37
C LYS A 171 18.48 -20.13 -18.29
N LEU A 172 17.16 -20.14 -18.32
CA LEU A 172 16.37 -21.03 -19.17
C LEU A 172 16.62 -20.75 -20.65
N GLN A 173 16.72 -19.49 -21.05
CA GLN A 173 17.04 -19.10 -22.42
C GLN A 173 18.43 -19.62 -22.84
N ASN A 174 19.42 -19.55 -21.96
CA ASN A 174 20.75 -20.11 -22.20
C ASN A 174 20.70 -21.64 -22.34
N ILE A 175 19.90 -22.34 -21.51
CA ILE A 175 19.70 -23.79 -21.62
C ILE A 175 19.04 -24.14 -22.96
N ILE A 176 17.99 -23.43 -23.37
CA ILE A 176 17.31 -23.65 -24.65
C ILE A 176 18.28 -23.46 -25.82
N ALA A 177 19.06 -22.37 -25.81
CA ALA A 177 20.07 -22.10 -26.83
C ALA A 177 21.12 -23.22 -26.90
N SER A 178 21.64 -23.67 -25.74
CA SER A 178 22.60 -24.77 -25.68
C SER A 178 22.04 -26.11 -26.17
N ARG A 179 20.76 -26.39 -25.89
CA ARG A 179 20.08 -27.59 -26.41
C ARG A 179 19.87 -27.51 -27.91
N ALA A 180 19.50 -26.34 -28.44
CA ALA A 180 19.35 -26.13 -29.87
C ALA A 180 20.67 -26.35 -30.63
N THR A 181 21.81 -25.89 -30.09
CA THR A 181 23.12 -26.17 -30.71
C THR A 181 23.48 -27.65 -30.63
N GLN A 182 23.23 -28.32 -29.49
CA GLN A 182 23.45 -29.75 -29.33
C GLN A 182 22.63 -30.58 -30.33
N TYR A 183 21.32 -30.31 -30.45
CA TYR A 183 20.46 -31.01 -31.40
C TYR A 183 20.88 -30.77 -32.86
N ASN A 184 21.32 -29.56 -33.20
CA ASN A 184 21.87 -29.29 -34.53
C ASN A 184 23.13 -30.12 -34.81
N HIS A 185 24.03 -30.27 -33.83
CA HIS A 185 25.22 -31.12 -33.99
C HIS A 185 24.88 -32.60 -34.15
N ASP A 186 23.94 -33.11 -33.35
CA ASP A 186 23.49 -34.50 -33.42
C ASP A 186 22.72 -34.79 -34.72
N MET A 187 21.86 -33.87 -35.17
CA MET A 187 21.17 -33.98 -36.45
C MET A 187 22.18 -34.07 -37.60
N LYS A 188 23.15 -33.15 -37.67
CA LYS A 188 24.22 -33.19 -38.69
C LYS A 188 25.06 -34.47 -38.62
N ARG A 189 25.24 -35.05 -37.43
CA ARG A 189 25.92 -36.35 -37.26
C ARG A 189 25.08 -37.48 -37.88
N LYS A 190 23.78 -37.53 -37.55
CA LYS A 190 22.85 -38.52 -38.09
C LYS A 190 22.69 -38.40 -39.61
N GLU A 191 22.61 -37.18 -40.15
CA GLU A 191 22.59 -36.93 -41.59
C GLU A 191 23.84 -37.49 -42.28
N ARG A 192 25.03 -37.27 -41.70
CA ARG A 192 26.28 -37.84 -42.22
C ARG A 192 26.29 -39.37 -42.20
N ASP A 193 25.76 -39.99 -41.14
CA ASP A 193 25.70 -41.45 -41.03
C ASP A 193 24.67 -42.05 -42.00
N LEU A 194 23.53 -41.39 -42.21
CA LEU A 194 22.53 -41.76 -43.20
C LEU A 194 23.08 -41.65 -44.63
N ASN A 195 23.83 -40.59 -44.94
CA ASN A 195 24.48 -40.44 -46.25
C ASN A 195 25.49 -41.57 -46.50
N LYS A 196 26.34 -41.90 -45.51
CA LYS A 196 27.26 -43.05 -45.62
C LYS A 196 26.53 -44.38 -45.85
N LEU A 197 25.41 -44.60 -45.15
CA LEU A 197 24.61 -45.81 -45.33
C LEU A 197 23.96 -45.86 -46.72
N LYS A 198 23.46 -44.72 -47.20
CA LYS A 198 22.90 -44.57 -48.55
C LYS A 198 23.95 -44.83 -49.63
N GLU A 199 25.16 -44.31 -49.47
CA GLU A 199 26.30 -44.59 -50.36
C GLU A 199 26.64 -46.09 -50.39
N ARG A 200 26.74 -46.75 -49.24
CA ARG A 200 26.98 -48.21 -49.16
C ARG A 200 25.87 -49.01 -49.83
N LEU A 201 24.61 -48.62 -49.62
CA LEU A 201 23.47 -49.28 -50.27
C LEU A 201 23.53 -49.10 -51.79
N ASN A 202 23.80 -47.88 -52.25
CA ASN A 202 23.95 -47.60 -53.68
C ASN A 202 25.10 -48.39 -54.30
N GLN A 203 26.25 -48.50 -53.60
CA GLN A 203 27.37 -49.34 -54.02
C GLN A 203 26.94 -50.81 -54.14
N LEU A 204 26.27 -51.36 -53.13
CA LEU A 204 25.77 -52.74 -53.18
C LEU A 204 24.75 -52.97 -54.31
N LEU A 205 23.91 -51.97 -54.62
CA LEU A 205 22.97 -52.04 -55.73
C LEU A 205 23.67 -51.96 -57.09
N ALA A 206 24.74 -51.15 -57.21
CA ALA A 206 25.59 -51.08 -58.40
C ALA A 206 26.36 -52.40 -58.61
N ASP A 207 27.02 -52.91 -57.57
CA ASP A 207 27.74 -54.19 -57.61
C ASP A 207 26.82 -55.37 -57.98
N LYS A 208 25.55 -55.34 -57.52
CA LYS A 208 24.54 -56.35 -57.91
C LYS A 208 24.09 -56.21 -59.36
N LYS A 209 24.13 -55.01 -59.94
CA LYS A 209 23.79 -54.79 -61.36
C LYS A 209 24.90 -55.33 -62.28
N GLU A 210 26.16 -55.20 -61.87
CA GLU A 210 27.30 -55.81 -62.59
C GLU A 210 27.31 -57.34 -62.50
N ARG A 211 26.80 -57.93 -61.41
CA ARG A 211 26.67 -59.39 -61.26
C ARG A 211 25.41 -60.01 -61.90
N LYS A 212 24.65 -59.28 -62.72
CA LYS A 212 23.45 -59.81 -63.44
C LYS A 212 23.77 -60.75 -64.61
N GLN A 213 24.82 -61.55 -64.52
CA GLN A 213 25.03 -62.73 -65.34
C GLN A 213 25.51 -63.91 -64.47
N ALA A 214 24.81 -64.21 -63.38
CA ALA A 214 24.72 -65.55 -62.79
C ALA A 214 23.77 -65.52 -61.59
N ILE A 215 22.79 -66.42 -61.56
CA ILE A 215 22.11 -66.78 -60.33
C ILE A 215 23.06 -67.73 -59.61
N ASP A 216 23.75 -67.23 -58.58
CA ASP A 216 24.35 -68.07 -57.56
C ASP A 216 23.69 -67.77 -56.22
N VAL A 217 22.76 -68.66 -55.85
CA VAL A 217 22.26 -68.76 -54.48
C VAL A 217 23.34 -69.50 -53.68
N LEU A 218 24.37 -68.77 -53.26
CA LEU A 218 25.39 -69.31 -52.39
C LEU A 218 25.68 -68.34 -51.23
N ASN A 219 25.19 -68.80 -50.08
CA ASN A 219 25.60 -68.48 -48.71
C ASN A 219 24.75 -67.48 -47.91
N ASN A 220 24.39 -67.97 -46.72
CA ASN A 220 23.32 -67.53 -45.84
C ASN A 220 23.58 -66.15 -45.24
N ILE A 221 22.53 -65.31 -45.12
CA ILE A 221 22.57 -64.07 -44.34
C ILE A 221 22.55 -64.44 -42.84
N GLY A 222 23.69 -64.92 -42.34
CA GLY A 222 24.02 -64.91 -40.93
C GLY A 222 24.82 -63.64 -40.63
N ARG A 223 24.27 -62.72 -39.84
CA ARG A 223 25.07 -61.64 -39.26
C ARG A 223 26.17 -62.24 -38.38
N ALA A 224 27.32 -61.57 -38.27
CA ALA A 224 28.44 -62.00 -37.42
C ALA A 224 28.10 -62.09 -35.91
N ASP A 225 26.92 -61.63 -35.49
CA ASP A 225 26.37 -61.73 -34.12
C ASP A 225 25.28 -62.81 -33.97
N GLY A 226 25.04 -63.65 -34.99
CA GLY A 226 24.08 -64.77 -34.92
C GLY A 226 22.60 -64.41 -34.72
N LYS A 227 22.23 -63.12 -34.59
CA LYS A 227 20.84 -62.69 -34.36
C LYS A 227 20.15 -62.20 -35.64
N ARG A 228 18.98 -62.77 -35.91
CA ARG A 228 18.07 -62.40 -37.01
C ARG A 228 17.39 -61.05 -36.69
N SER A 229 17.19 -60.19 -37.70
CA SER A 229 16.33 -59.01 -37.55
C SER A 229 14.90 -59.46 -37.27
N VAL A 230 14.41 -59.15 -36.07
CA VAL A 230 13.04 -59.49 -35.65
C VAL A 230 12.12 -58.44 -36.26
N TRP A 231 11.32 -58.84 -37.24
CA TRP A 231 10.15 -58.06 -37.67
C TRP A 231 9.23 -57.88 -36.47
N LYS A 232 8.53 -56.73 -36.37
CA LYS A 232 7.53 -56.49 -35.33
C LYS A 232 6.56 -57.68 -35.30
N THR A 233 6.75 -58.51 -34.29
CA THR A 233 5.96 -59.71 -34.02
C THR A 233 5.23 -59.45 -32.71
N GLU A 234 4.07 -60.07 -32.52
CA GLU A 234 3.25 -59.96 -31.30
C GLU A 234 4.09 -60.13 -30.01
N LYS A 235 5.13 -60.97 -30.06
CA LYS A 235 6.11 -61.16 -28.96
C LYS A 235 7.00 -59.95 -28.67
N THR A 236 7.31 -59.11 -29.66
CA THR A 236 8.08 -57.87 -29.45
C THR A 236 7.21 -56.71 -28.97
N GLU A 237 5.96 -56.60 -29.42
CA GLU A 237 5.00 -55.63 -28.87
C GLU A 237 4.60 -56.00 -27.44
N ALA A 238 4.33 -57.28 -27.15
CA ALA A 238 4.11 -57.75 -25.79
C ALA A 238 5.32 -57.50 -24.85
N LYS A 239 6.55 -57.49 -25.37
CA LYS A 239 7.73 -57.09 -24.59
C LYS A 239 7.76 -55.59 -24.30
N HIS A 240 7.45 -54.74 -25.27
CA HIS A 240 7.41 -53.29 -25.06
C HIS A 240 6.24 -52.87 -24.15
N GLU A 241 5.08 -53.50 -24.29
CA GLU A 241 3.97 -53.34 -23.35
C GLU A 241 4.33 -53.85 -21.96
N GLY A 242 5.02 -55.00 -21.85
CA GLY A 242 5.55 -55.50 -20.58
C GLY A 242 6.55 -54.55 -19.91
N GLU A 243 7.44 -53.93 -20.69
CA GLU A 243 8.37 -52.88 -20.20
C GLU A 243 7.62 -51.62 -19.76
N MET A 244 6.57 -51.22 -20.48
CA MET A 244 5.71 -50.10 -20.11
C MET A 244 4.94 -50.37 -18.82
N TYR A 245 4.30 -51.54 -18.68
CA TYR A 245 3.62 -51.92 -17.44
C TYR A 245 4.59 -52.03 -16.27
N LYS A 246 5.82 -52.54 -16.52
CA LYS A 246 6.87 -52.60 -15.52
C LYS A 246 7.32 -51.21 -15.07
N ALA A 247 7.45 -50.25 -15.99
CA ALA A 247 7.78 -48.87 -15.66
C ALA A 247 6.66 -48.22 -14.83
N LEU A 248 5.39 -48.41 -15.24
CA LEU A 248 4.24 -47.89 -14.51
C LEU A 248 4.15 -48.46 -13.09
N LEU A 249 4.32 -49.78 -12.93
CA LEU A 249 4.36 -50.43 -11.62
C LEU A 249 5.51 -49.92 -10.76
N SER A 250 6.69 -49.73 -11.35
CA SER A 250 7.85 -49.16 -10.64
C SER A 250 7.58 -47.72 -10.15
N ASP A 251 6.85 -46.91 -10.91
CA ASP A 251 6.45 -45.57 -10.50
C ASP A 251 5.41 -45.58 -9.37
N TYR A 252 4.46 -46.52 -9.42
CA TYR A 252 3.52 -46.74 -8.32
C TYR A 252 4.22 -47.22 -7.04
N ASP A 253 5.14 -48.18 -7.15
CA ASP A 253 5.96 -48.65 -6.03
C ASP A 253 6.83 -47.52 -5.45
N ALA A 254 7.35 -46.63 -6.30
CA ALA A 254 8.09 -45.45 -5.86
C ALA A 254 7.21 -44.49 -5.06
N ARG A 255 6.03 -44.14 -5.58
CA ARG A 255 5.07 -43.28 -4.88
C ARG A 255 4.58 -43.90 -3.57
N GLN A 256 4.36 -45.21 -3.54
CA GLN A 256 3.98 -45.92 -2.32
C GLN A 256 5.11 -45.86 -1.28
N ARG A 257 6.37 -46.01 -1.68
CA ARG A 257 7.52 -45.83 -0.79
C ARG A 257 7.60 -44.40 -0.25
N ASP A 258 7.41 -43.40 -1.09
CA ASP A 258 7.44 -41.99 -0.69
C ASP A 258 6.33 -41.68 0.32
N LEU A 259 5.11 -42.17 0.09
CA LEU A 259 3.98 -42.02 1.02
C LEU A 259 4.22 -42.71 2.37
N VAL A 260 4.88 -43.85 2.38
CA VAL A 260 5.26 -44.56 3.62
C VAL A 260 6.31 -43.77 4.39
N LEU A 261 7.29 -43.19 3.71
CA LEU A 261 8.31 -42.32 4.33
C LEU A 261 7.68 -41.05 4.90
N GLU A 262 6.81 -40.39 4.14
CA GLU A 262 6.09 -39.20 4.62
C GLU A 262 5.23 -39.54 5.84
N ASN A 263 4.50 -40.66 5.82
CA ASN A 263 3.75 -41.14 6.99
C ASN A 263 4.65 -41.41 8.20
N ALA A 264 5.86 -41.96 7.99
CA ALA A 264 6.81 -42.18 9.07
C ALA A 264 7.31 -40.85 9.65
N GLU A 265 7.60 -39.85 8.82
CA GLU A 265 7.98 -38.50 9.26
C GLU A 265 6.83 -37.80 9.99
N LEU A 266 5.60 -37.89 9.49
CA LEU A 266 4.42 -37.35 10.17
C LEU A 266 4.22 -37.98 11.55
N ARG A 267 4.43 -39.30 11.67
CA ARG A 267 4.39 -40.00 12.98
C ARG A 267 5.49 -39.52 13.91
N LYS A 268 6.71 -39.26 13.41
CA LYS A 268 7.80 -38.68 14.21
C LYS A 268 7.44 -37.29 14.71
N VAL A 269 6.93 -36.41 13.84
CA VAL A 269 6.51 -35.05 14.21
C VAL A 269 5.38 -35.10 15.24
N LEU A 270 4.40 -35.98 15.05
CA LEU A 270 3.30 -36.16 16.00
C LEU A 270 3.81 -36.64 17.37
N GLN A 271 4.73 -37.61 17.39
CA GLN A 271 5.33 -38.11 18.62
C GLN A 271 6.21 -37.05 19.30
N GLN A 272 6.92 -36.23 18.53
CA GLN A 272 7.68 -35.10 19.04
C GLN A 272 6.75 -34.07 19.68
N MET A 273 5.69 -33.67 18.99
CA MET A 273 4.70 -32.74 19.52
C MET A 273 4.05 -33.28 20.80
N LYS A 274 3.74 -34.58 20.85
CA LYS A 274 3.27 -35.25 22.08
C LYS A 274 4.28 -35.14 23.21
N ASN A 275 5.56 -35.41 22.94
CA ASN A 275 6.63 -35.30 23.94
C ASN A 275 6.78 -33.87 24.45
N ASP A 276 6.69 -32.88 23.55
CA ASP A 276 6.75 -31.45 23.88
C ASP A 276 5.54 -31.02 24.71
N MET A 277 4.34 -31.48 24.38
CA MET A 277 3.16 -31.23 25.21
C MET A 277 3.31 -31.86 26.61
N VAL A 278 3.83 -33.07 26.71
CA VAL A 278 4.09 -33.74 28.00
C VAL A 278 5.17 -33.00 28.80
N SER A 279 6.24 -32.52 28.16
CA SER A 279 7.29 -31.76 28.84
C SER A 279 6.78 -30.40 29.33
N LEU A 280 5.95 -29.70 28.55
CA LEU A 280 5.28 -28.45 28.95
C LEU A 280 4.32 -28.68 30.12
N LEU A 281 3.56 -29.78 30.12
CA LEU A 281 2.69 -30.14 31.23
C LEU A 281 3.48 -30.52 32.50
N ARG A 282 4.63 -31.19 32.36
CA ARG A 282 5.54 -31.47 33.49
C ARG A 282 6.15 -30.19 34.05
N LEU A 283 6.58 -29.26 33.20
CA LEU A 283 7.13 -27.97 33.59
C LEU A 283 6.07 -27.11 34.30
N LYS A 284 4.82 -27.15 33.82
CA LYS A 284 3.66 -26.54 34.48
C LYS A 284 3.39 -27.17 35.85
N LYS A 285 3.54 -28.49 35.97
CA LYS A 285 3.37 -29.19 37.26
C LYS A 285 4.49 -28.87 38.25
N LEU A 286 5.73 -28.66 37.78
CA LEU A 286 6.85 -28.23 38.62
C LEU A 286 6.69 -26.78 39.08
N THR A 287 6.21 -25.89 38.22
CA THR A 287 5.90 -24.48 38.56
C THR A 287 4.65 -24.34 39.43
N GLN A 288 3.66 -25.23 39.32
CA GLN A 288 2.53 -25.30 40.27
C GLN A 288 2.93 -25.89 41.61
N ASN A 289 3.77 -26.92 41.64
CA ASN A 289 4.26 -27.53 42.89
C ASN A 289 5.27 -26.62 43.61
N GLY A 290 5.96 -25.71 42.91
CA GLY A 290 6.80 -24.67 43.51
C GLY A 290 6.04 -23.53 44.20
N VAL A 291 4.72 -23.44 44.00
CA VAL A 291 3.85 -22.44 44.66
C VAL A 291 3.01 -23.05 45.80
N GLN A 292 3.15 -24.35 46.06
CA GLN A 292 2.42 -25.04 47.12
C GLN A 292 3.28 -25.89 48.06
N ASN A 293 4.52 -25.47 48.33
CA ASN A 293 5.22 -25.94 49.54
C ASN A 293 6.27 -24.94 50.03
N GLN A 294 5.82 -23.97 50.82
CA GLN A 294 6.59 -23.46 51.96
C GLN A 294 5.67 -23.38 53.16
N CYS A 295 5.66 -24.44 53.98
CA CYS A 295 6.00 -24.34 55.39
C CYS A 295 6.18 -25.75 55.97
N ASN A 296 7.41 -26.26 55.96
CA ASN A 296 8.07 -26.77 57.15
C ASN A 296 9.50 -27.22 56.84
N GLY A 297 10.46 -26.54 57.45
CA GLY A 297 11.68 -27.15 57.98
C GLY A 297 12.85 -27.41 57.04
N THR A 298 13.86 -26.54 57.19
CA THR A 298 15.29 -26.91 57.32
C THR A 298 16.15 -26.90 56.05
N GLN A 299 17.01 -25.86 56.02
CA GLN A 299 18.39 -25.73 55.52
C GLN A 299 18.86 -26.52 54.27
N VAL A 300 19.44 -25.79 53.30
CA VAL A 300 20.88 -25.76 52.92
C VAL A 300 21.02 -25.33 51.43
N GLU A 301 21.69 -24.18 51.26
CA GLU A 301 22.62 -23.67 50.22
C GLU A 301 22.43 -23.73 48.69
N GLU A 302 23.01 -22.66 48.08
CA GLU A 302 23.50 -22.43 46.70
C GLU A 302 22.45 -22.50 45.56
N ASP A 303 22.22 -21.48 44.74
CA ASP A 303 23.15 -20.72 43.89
C ASP A 303 22.37 -19.54 43.27
N GLY A 304 23.07 -18.50 42.82
CA GLY A 304 22.51 -17.19 42.48
C GLY A 304 21.45 -17.19 41.38
N PHE A 305 20.24 -16.72 41.69
CA PHE A 305 19.20 -16.44 40.70
C PHE A 305 18.88 -14.93 40.68
N ASP A 306 19.28 -14.29 39.58
CA ASP A 306 19.09 -12.86 39.29
C ASP A 306 17.59 -12.57 39.00
N PRO A 307 16.89 -11.77 39.84
CA PRO A 307 15.45 -11.49 39.71
C PRO A 307 15.07 -10.71 38.44
N SER A 308 16.06 -10.15 37.71
CA SER A 308 15.81 -9.33 36.52
C SER A 308 15.41 -10.15 35.29
N LYS A 309 15.82 -11.43 35.19
CA LYS A 309 15.47 -12.34 34.09
C LYS A 309 14.10 -13.00 34.26
N GLU A 310 13.61 -13.10 35.49
CA GLU A 310 12.35 -13.75 35.84
C GLU A 310 11.14 -12.92 35.37
N LEU A 311 11.18 -11.60 35.55
CA LEU A 311 10.18 -10.67 35.01
C LEU A 311 10.13 -10.65 33.46
N PHE A 312 11.29 -10.80 32.81
CA PHE A 312 11.36 -10.87 31.34
C PHE A 312 10.81 -12.20 30.79
N CYS A 313 11.08 -13.32 31.49
CA CYS A 313 10.50 -14.63 31.16
C CYS A 313 9.00 -14.68 31.43
N VAL A 314 8.50 -14.16 32.54
CA VAL A 314 7.06 -14.14 32.86
C VAL A 314 6.28 -13.39 31.77
N HIS A 315 6.76 -12.22 31.34
CA HIS A 315 6.09 -11.44 30.30
C HIS A 315 6.22 -12.06 28.89
N ALA A 316 7.33 -12.73 28.59
CA ALA A 316 7.49 -13.50 27.35
C ALA A 316 6.58 -14.75 27.33
N CYS A 317 6.48 -15.46 28.46
CA CYS A 317 5.58 -16.59 28.67
C CYS A 317 4.12 -16.17 28.60
N GLU A 318 3.75 -15.01 29.14
CA GLU A 318 2.39 -14.49 29.07
C GLU A 318 2.01 -14.08 27.63
N LYS A 319 2.93 -13.45 26.90
CA LYS A 319 2.75 -13.19 25.46
C LYS A 319 2.60 -14.47 24.64
N LEU A 320 3.43 -15.48 24.91
CA LEU A 320 3.34 -16.78 24.22
C LEU A 320 2.03 -17.49 24.56
N THR A 321 1.61 -17.46 25.82
CA THR A 321 0.36 -18.06 26.30
C THR A 321 -0.86 -17.36 25.69
N ASN A 322 -0.83 -16.04 25.57
CA ASN A 322 -1.89 -15.27 24.94
C ASN A 322 -1.95 -15.53 23.42
N SER A 323 -0.81 -15.67 22.76
CA SER A 323 -0.72 -16.07 21.35
C SER A 323 -1.28 -17.48 21.14
N LEU A 324 -0.88 -18.45 21.98
CA LEU A 324 -1.35 -19.83 21.91
C LEU A 324 -2.85 -19.94 22.21
N ARG A 325 -3.37 -19.16 23.17
CA ARG A 325 -4.83 -19.06 23.45
C ARG A 325 -5.61 -18.47 22.28
N LEU A 326 -5.01 -17.54 21.53
CA LEU A 326 -5.64 -16.95 20.35
C LEU A 326 -5.67 -17.95 19.18
N GLN A 327 -4.56 -18.66 18.97
CA GLN A 327 -4.47 -19.71 17.96
C GLN A 327 -5.40 -20.90 18.29
N TRP A 328 -5.47 -21.30 19.56
CA TRP A 328 -6.41 -22.33 20.02
C TRP A 328 -7.87 -21.91 19.84
N ARG A 329 -8.21 -20.64 20.10
CA ARG A 329 -9.58 -20.14 19.83
C ARG A 329 -9.91 -20.14 18.35
N ARG A 330 -8.96 -19.77 17.48
CA ARG A 330 -9.15 -19.84 16.02
C ARG A 330 -9.30 -21.27 15.54
N LEU A 331 -8.44 -22.18 16.01
CA LEU A 331 -8.51 -23.60 15.67
C LEU A 331 -9.79 -24.25 16.20
N LYS A 332 -10.16 -23.98 17.46
CA LYS A 332 -11.40 -24.45 18.07
C LYS A 332 -12.62 -23.97 17.29
N SER A 333 -12.67 -22.69 16.92
CA SER A 333 -13.73 -22.15 16.06
C SER A 333 -13.76 -22.81 14.68
N HIS A 334 -12.60 -23.14 14.11
CA HIS A 334 -12.50 -23.80 12.81
C HIS A 334 -12.87 -25.29 12.89
N VAL A 335 -12.58 -25.96 14.01
CA VAL A 335 -12.98 -27.34 14.29
C VAL A 335 -14.47 -27.40 14.59
N GLU A 336 -15.03 -26.48 15.38
CA GLU A 336 -16.47 -26.35 15.62
C GLU A 336 -17.23 -26.04 14.31
N GLN A 337 -16.64 -25.27 13.39
CA GLN A 337 -17.16 -25.06 12.03
C GLN A 337 -17.09 -26.31 11.14
N LEU A 338 -16.08 -27.16 11.32
CA LEU A 338 -15.97 -28.42 10.58
C LEU A 338 -16.86 -29.52 11.16
N ASP A 339 -17.04 -29.54 12.49
CA ASP A 339 -17.92 -30.46 13.23
C ASP A 339 -19.40 -30.16 12.93
N SER A 340 -19.74 -28.88 12.79
CA SER A 340 -21.06 -28.44 12.31
C SER A 340 -21.29 -28.62 10.80
N GLN A 341 -20.25 -28.97 10.02
CA GLN A 341 -20.34 -29.26 8.59
C GLN A 341 -20.15 -30.75 8.24
N GLY A 342 -19.99 -31.63 9.24
CA GLY A 342 -19.68 -33.05 9.06
C GLY A 342 -20.79 -34.00 9.52
N ILE A 343 -21.87 -34.13 8.75
CA ILE A 343 -22.78 -35.29 8.63
C ILE A 343 -23.26 -35.93 9.97
N GLU A 344 -24.34 -35.39 10.54
CA GLU A 344 -25.36 -36.21 11.20
C GLU A 344 -26.73 -35.51 11.16
N THR A 345 -27.77 -36.27 10.86
CA THR A 345 -29.17 -35.89 10.72
C THR A 345 -29.74 -35.23 11.97
N VAL A 346 -29.93 -33.91 11.95
CA VAL A 346 -30.60 -33.13 13.01
C VAL A 346 -32.13 -33.26 12.87
N PRO A 347 -32.91 -33.36 13.96
CA PRO A 347 -34.35 -33.57 13.92
C PRO A 347 -35.01 -32.41 13.18
N ARG A 348 -35.79 -32.73 12.15
CA ARG A 348 -36.46 -31.77 11.27
C ARG A 348 -37.28 -30.71 12.03
N GLU A 349 -37.79 -31.07 13.21
CA GLU A 349 -38.57 -30.19 14.09
C GLU A 349 -37.72 -29.10 14.76
N SER A 350 -36.49 -29.39 15.19
CA SER A 350 -35.61 -28.39 15.81
C SER A 350 -35.09 -27.37 14.80
N HIS A 351 -34.82 -27.79 13.55
CA HIS A 351 -34.45 -26.85 12.49
C HIS A 351 -35.61 -25.95 12.07
N GLU A 352 -36.86 -26.45 12.11
CA GLU A 352 -38.03 -25.64 11.78
C GLU A 352 -38.27 -24.57 12.85
N GLU A 353 -38.15 -24.91 14.13
CA GLU A 353 -38.21 -23.97 15.25
C GLU A 353 -37.06 -22.94 15.21
N GLU A 354 -35.83 -23.36 14.92
CA GLU A 354 -34.71 -22.44 14.76
C GLU A 354 -34.87 -21.55 13.52
N MET A 355 -35.37 -22.09 12.41
CA MET A 355 -35.69 -21.29 11.22
C MET A 355 -36.76 -20.24 11.52
N ASP A 356 -37.80 -20.59 12.28
CA ASP A 356 -38.85 -19.63 12.63
C ASP A 356 -38.36 -18.58 13.63
N LYS A 357 -37.49 -18.97 14.57
CA LYS A 357 -36.80 -18.03 15.46
C LYS A 357 -35.89 -17.08 14.67
N LEU A 358 -35.09 -17.59 13.73
CA LEU A 358 -34.23 -16.80 12.85
C LEU A 358 -35.05 -15.88 11.95
N LYS A 359 -36.20 -16.33 11.42
CA LYS A 359 -37.11 -15.46 10.66
C LYS A 359 -37.65 -14.31 11.52
N LEU A 360 -37.99 -14.58 12.78
CA LEU A 360 -38.46 -13.55 13.71
C LEU A 360 -37.35 -12.56 14.04
N GLU A 361 -36.13 -13.02 14.31
CA GLU A 361 -34.96 -12.17 14.57
C GLU A 361 -34.61 -11.33 13.34
N VAL A 362 -34.66 -11.91 12.13
CA VAL A 362 -34.46 -11.17 10.87
C VAL A 362 -35.54 -10.11 10.68
N GLN A 363 -36.80 -10.40 11.04
CA GLN A 363 -37.87 -9.41 10.96
C GLN A 363 -37.65 -8.27 11.96
N GLN A 364 -37.28 -8.58 13.20
CA GLN A 364 -36.96 -7.58 14.22
C GLN A 364 -35.76 -6.71 13.80
N CYS A 365 -34.72 -7.30 13.21
CA CYS A 365 -33.60 -6.54 12.66
C CYS A 365 -34.03 -5.62 11.51
N LYS A 366 -34.93 -6.07 10.63
CA LYS A 366 -35.48 -5.22 9.55
C LYS A 366 -36.24 -4.03 10.12
N ASP A 367 -37.08 -4.24 11.12
CA ASP A 367 -37.88 -3.16 11.73
C ASP A 367 -36.98 -2.16 12.46
N LEU A 368 -35.91 -2.64 13.12
CA LEU A 368 -34.90 -1.78 13.74
C LEU A 368 -34.16 -0.94 12.69
N ILE A 369 -33.74 -1.56 11.57
CA ILE A 369 -33.06 -0.86 10.47
C ILE A 369 -33.98 0.19 9.85
N GLN A 370 -35.26 -0.11 9.65
CA GLN A 370 -36.25 0.86 9.14
C GLN A 370 -36.42 2.04 10.10
N THR A 371 -36.50 1.76 11.41
CA THR A 371 -36.61 2.81 12.44
C THR A 371 -35.35 3.67 12.50
N GLN A 372 -34.16 3.05 12.42
CA GLN A 372 -32.88 3.75 12.36
C GLN A 372 -32.76 4.58 11.08
N GLN A 373 -33.20 4.08 9.93
CA GLN A 373 -33.26 4.84 8.68
C GLN A 373 -34.17 6.06 8.80
N HIS A 374 -35.37 5.89 9.36
CA HIS A 374 -36.30 7.00 9.56
C HIS A 374 -35.71 8.07 10.49
N LEU A 375 -35.04 7.68 11.57
CA LEU A 375 -34.40 8.60 12.50
C LEU A 375 -33.21 9.34 11.88
N LEU A 376 -32.38 8.63 11.10
CA LEU A 376 -31.27 9.24 10.35
C LEU A 376 -31.80 10.23 9.31
N GLN A 377 -32.88 9.88 8.61
CA GLN A 377 -33.49 10.75 7.61
C GLN A 377 -34.11 11.99 8.25
N HIS A 378 -34.72 11.84 9.42
CA HIS A 378 -35.22 12.96 10.23
C HIS A 378 -34.08 13.86 10.75
N GLN A 379 -32.95 13.30 11.20
CA GLN A 379 -31.80 14.08 11.68
C GLN A 379 -31.05 14.81 10.54
N LEU A 380 -30.96 14.19 9.36
CA LEU A 380 -30.40 14.82 8.18
C LEU A 380 -31.25 15.99 7.69
N ASN A 381 -32.57 15.87 7.78
CA ASN A 381 -33.51 16.92 7.38
C ASN A 381 -33.68 18.04 8.42
N SER A 382 -33.21 17.88 9.67
CA SER A 382 -33.41 18.89 10.73
C SER A 382 -32.15 19.66 11.16
N SER A 383 -30.94 19.22 10.78
CA SER A 383 -29.70 19.74 11.39
C SER A 383 -28.74 20.45 10.43
N CYS A 384 -29.04 20.51 9.13
CA CYS A 384 -28.04 20.89 8.12
C CYS A 384 -28.42 22.05 7.20
N ASP A 385 -29.43 22.87 7.51
CA ASP A 385 -30.10 23.50 6.37
C ASP A 385 -29.64 24.85 5.81
N GLU A 386 -28.91 25.75 6.48
CA GLU A 386 -28.77 27.09 5.82
C GLU A 386 -27.36 27.68 5.68
N ILE A 387 -26.51 27.73 6.71
CA ILE A 387 -25.31 28.60 6.62
C ILE A 387 -24.02 27.84 6.26
N ALA A 388 -23.91 26.57 6.64
CA ALA A 388 -22.71 25.78 6.38
C ALA A 388 -22.71 25.11 4.98
N SER A 389 -23.88 24.72 4.46
CA SER A 389 -24.00 24.10 3.13
C SER A 389 -23.67 25.09 2.01
N LEU A 390 -24.23 26.30 2.02
CA LEU A 390 -24.00 27.32 0.99
C LEU A 390 -22.51 27.68 0.78
N ARG A 391 -21.71 27.70 1.85
CA ARG A 391 -20.28 28.05 1.77
C ARG A 391 -19.40 26.87 1.32
N ASN A 392 -19.75 25.65 1.72
CA ASN A 392 -18.98 24.46 1.36
C ASN A 392 -19.36 23.94 -0.05
N ASP A 393 -20.64 24.05 -0.42
CA ASP A 393 -21.16 23.67 -1.74
C ASP A 393 -20.57 24.55 -2.85
N GLY A 394 -20.36 25.85 -2.63
CA GLY A 394 -19.76 26.72 -3.64
C GLY A 394 -18.34 26.31 -4.05
N TYR A 395 -17.49 25.95 -3.09
CA TYR A 395 -16.11 25.52 -3.36
C TYR A 395 -16.06 24.11 -3.97
N MET A 396 -16.86 23.18 -3.43
CA MET A 396 -16.93 21.81 -3.94
C MET A 396 -17.54 21.74 -5.34
N LEU A 397 -18.49 22.62 -5.67
CA LEU A 397 -19.10 22.69 -7.00
C LEU A 397 -18.10 23.24 -8.03
N GLN A 398 -17.33 24.27 -7.68
CA GLN A 398 -16.28 24.82 -8.54
C GLN A 398 -15.17 23.79 -8.82
N GLU A 399 -14.75 23.05 -7.80
CA GLU A 399 -13.76 21.98 -7.93
C GLU A 399 -14.28 20.83 -8.82
N LYS A 400 -15.54 20.44 -8.62
CA LYS A 400 -16.23 19.43 -9.42
C LYS A 400 -16.35 19.84 -10.90
N GLU A 401 -16.60 21.11 -11.17
CA GLU A 401 -16.67 21.64 -12.52
C GLU A 401 -15.29 21.70 -13.20
N ARG A 402 -14.24 22.08 -12.45
CA ARG A 402 -12.86 22.03 -12.94
C ARG A 402 -12.43 20.61 -13.30
N LEU A 403 -12.65 19.65 -12.39
CA LEU A 403 -12.34 18.24 -12.62
C LEU A 403 -13.13 17.65 -13.79
N ARG A 404 -14.37 18.08 -14.00
CA ARG A 404 -15.17 17.70 -15.18
C ARG A 404 -14.56 18.21 -16.47
N GLY A 405 -14.03 19.44 -16.47
CA GLY A 405 -13.29 20.01 -17.59
C GLY A 405 -12.04 19.20 -17.91
N GLU A 406 -11.20 18.94 -16.90
CA GLU A 406 -9.98 18.13 -17.03
C GLU A 406 -10.29 16.71 -17.53
N TRP A 407 -11.34 16.08 -17.00
CA TRP A 407 -11.77 14.75 -17.43
C TRP A 407 -12.19 14.72 -18.90
N LYS A 408 -12.93 15.75 -19.36
CA LYS A 408 -13.31 15.87 -20.77
C LYS A 408 -12.10 15.99 -21.68
N THR A 409 -11.12 16.81 -21.30
CA THR A 409 -9.85 16.92 -22.05
C THR A 409 -9.09 15.60 -22.09
N LEU A 410 -9.04 14.86 -20.99
CA LEU A 410 -8.40 13.53 -20.96
C LEU A 410 -9.13 12.52 -21.83
N GLU A 411 -10.45 12.52 -21.87
CA GLU A 411 -11.23 11.63 -22.74
C GLU A 411 -11.06 12.00 -24.22
N GLU A 412 -10.97 13.29 -24.55
CA GLU A 412 -10.63 13.75 -25.90
C GLU A 412 -9.23 13.28 -26.32
N GLN A 413 -8.22 13.41 -25.44
CA GLN A 413 -6.88 12.89 -25.69
C GLN A 413 -6.88 11.37 -25.88
N ARG A 414 -7.61 10.63 -25.04
CA ARG A 414 -7.77 9.18 -25.16
C ARG A 414 -8.37 8.79 -26.51
N SER A 415 -9.41 9.49 -26.96
CA SER A 415 -10.04 9.27 -28.27
C SER A 415 -9.09 9.58 -29.44
N ILE A 416 -8.24 10.60 -29.32
CA ILE A 416 -7.20 10.91 -30.31
C ILE A 416 -6.18 9.76 -30.39
N PHE A 417 -5.66 9.30 -29.25
CA PHE A 417 -4.71 8.19 -29.23
C PHE A 417 -5.31 6.90 -29.79
N ASP A 418 -6.57 6.59 -29.47
CA ASP A 418 -7.24 5.40 -30.02
C ASP A 418 -7.39 5.48 -31.55
N ARG A 419 -7.64 6.69 -32.08
CA ARG A 419 -7.71 6.93 -33.53
C ARG A 419 -6.34 6.82 -34.18
N GLU A 420 -5.31 7.42 -33.59
CA GLU A 420 -3.93 7.30 -34.07
C GLU A 420 -3.49 5.83 -34.08
N ARG A 421 -3.77 5.08 -33.00
CA ARG A 421 -3.49 3.64 -32.95
C ARG A 421 -4.16 2.86 -34.08
N LYS A 422 -5.42 3.16 -34.38
CA LYS A 422 -6.13 2.55 -35.52
C LYS A 422 -5.45 2.91 -36.84
N ASN A 423 -5.14 4.19 -37.06
CA ASN A 423 -4.46 4.65 -38.27
C ASN A 423 -3.08 4.00 -38.46
N PHE A 424 -2.28 3.87 -37.38
CA PHE A 424 -0.99 3.18 -37.44
C PHE A 424 -1.15 1.70 -37.77
N THR A 425 -2.15 1.04 -37.19
CA THR A 425 -2.45 -0.37 -37.46
C THR A 425 -2.86 -0.56 -38.92
N GLU A 426 -3.73 0.30 -39.43
CA GLU A 426 -4.19 0.28 -40.83
C GLU A 426 -3.05 0.56 -41.81
N ALA A 427 -2.19 1.54 -41.51
CA ALA A 427 -1.01 1.84 -42.32
C ALA A 427 -0.03 0.65 -42.36
N ALA A 428 0.17 -0.05 -41.23
CA ALA A 428 1.00 -1.25 -41.18
C ALA A 428 0.41 -2.40 -42.02
N ILE A 429 -0.91 -2.60 -41.97
CA ILE A 429 -1.61 -3.59 -42.80
C ILE A 429 -1.46 -3.24 -44.29
N ARG A 430 -1.66 -1.97 -44.65
CA ARG A 430 -1.51 -1.50 -46.04
C ARG A 430 -0.09 -1.71 -46.55
N LEU A 431 0.93 -1.35 -45.78
CA LEU A 431 2.33 -1.59 -46.14
C LEU A 431 2.64 -3.07 -46.29
N SER A 432 2.01 -3.93 -45.48
CA SER A 432 2.13 -5.38 -45.63
C SER A 432 1.53 -5.89 -46.95
N HIS A 433 0.36 -5.37 -47.35
CA HIS A 433 -0.24 -5.71 -48.65
C HIS A 433 0.60 -5.21 -49.82
N GLU A 434 1.08 -3.96 -49.78
CA GLU A 434 1.95 -3.40 -50.81
C GLU A 434 3.24 -4.23 -50.94
N ARG A 435 3.89 -4.59 -49.83
CA ARG A 435 5.08 -5.46 -49.84
C ARG A 435 4.79 -6.82 -50.47
N LYS A 436 3.63 -7.42 -50.15
CA LYS A 436 3.23 -8.70 -50.72
C LYS A 436 3.04 -8.60 -52.24
N ALA A 437 2.35 -7.55 -52.72
CA ALA A 437 2.17 -7.29 -54.14
C ALA A 437 3.51 -7.10 -54.87
N PHE A 438 4.45 -6.34 -54.28
CA PHE A 438 5.79 -6.19 -54.85
C PHE A 438 6.55 -7.51 -54.96
N GLU A 439 6.45 -8.40 -53.97
CA GLU A 439 7.10 -9.71 -54.02
C GLU A 439 6.45 -10.62 -55.08
N GLU A 440 5.13 -10.55 -55.25
CA GLU A 440 4.38 -11.23 -56.32
C GLU A 440 4.78 -10.71 -57.71
N ASP A 441 4.88 -9.39 -57.90
CA ASP A 441 5.34 -8.75 -59.14
C ASP A 441 6.80 -9.13 -59.46
N ARG A 442 7.66 -9.18 -58.44
CA ARG A 442 9.04 -9.66 -58.59
C ARG A 442 9.08 -11.14 -59.00
N ALA A 443 8.24 -11.98 -58.39
CA ALA A 443 8.15 -13.40 -58.72
C ALA A 443 7.64 -13.62 -60.15
N THR A 444 6.62 -12.86 -60.58
CA THR A 444 6.12 -12.91 -61.96
C THR A 444 7.14 -12.38 -62.96
N TRP A 445 7.86 -11.30 -62.64
CA TRP A 445 8.96 -10.79 -63.46
C TRP A 445 10.08 -11.83 -63.61
N LEU A 446 10.53 -12.45 -62.52
CA LEU A 446 11.53 -13.53 -62.56
C LEU A 446 11.05 -14.72 -63.38
N LYS A 447 9.76 -15.10 -63.25
CA LYS A 447 9.13 -16.15 -64.05
C LYS A 447 9.14 -15.77 -65.54
N HIS A 448 8.78 -14.53 -65.88
CA HIS A 448 8.82 -14.04 -67.25
C HIS A 448 10.25 -14.02 -67.81
N GLN A 449 11.23 -13.53 -67.06
CA GLN A 449 12.65 -13.57 -67.43
C GLN A 449 13.12 -15.01 -67.68
N PHE A 450 12.77 -15.95 -66.80
CA PHE A 450 13.11 -17.36 -66.98
C PHE A 450 12.46 -17.96 -68.23
N LEU A 451 11.20 -17.63 -68.50
CA LEU A 451 10.48 -18.08 -69.69
C LEU A 451 11.01 -17.43 -70.98
N SER A 452 11.43 -16.16 -70.95
CA SER A 452 12.00 -15.46 -72.11
C SER A 452 13.45 -15.83 -72.41
N LEU A 453 14.21 -16.25 -71.39
CA LEU A 453 15.61 -16.69 -71.54
C LEU A 453 15.75 -18.20 -71.77
N SER A 454 14.66 -18.97 -71.64
CA SER A 454 14.64 -20.40 -71.98
C SER A 454 14.56 -20.57 -73.50
N PRO A 455 15.64 -20.98 -74.20
CA PRO A 455 15.58 -21.25 -75.63
C PRO A 455 14.95 -22.64 -75.79
N CYS A 456 13.62 -22.73 -75.72
CA CYS A 456 12.92 -23.90 -76.22
C CYS A 456 12.71 -23.70 -77.72
N GLY A 457 13.58 -24.33 -78.50
CA GLY A 457 13.64 -24.18 -79.94
C GLY A 457 12.32 -24.48 -80.64
N ASP A 458 11.96 -23.58 -81.56
CA ASP A 458 11.14 -23.91 -82.70
C ASP A 458 11.91 -24.89 -83.59
N LEU A 459 11.61 -26.19 -83.43
CA LEU A 459 11.95 -27.21 -84.40
C LEU A 459 10.73 -28.11 -84.62
N LYS A 460 9.76 -27.57 -85.34
CA LYS A 460 8.82 -28.41 -86.10
C LYS A 460 9.49 -28.83 -87.40
N LYS A 461 9.98 -30.07 -87.47
CA LYS A 461 9.98 -30.85 -88.72
C LYS A 461 9.41 -32.24 -88.42
N PRO A 462 8.48 -32.75 -89.25
CA PRO A 462 7.94 -34.09 -89.07
C PRO A 462 8.82 -35.15 -89.74
N LEU A 463 8.98 -36.27 -89.03
CA LEU A 463 9.17 -37.65 -89.47
C LEU A 463 9.62 -37.89 -90.94
N LEU A 464 10.84 -38.42 -91.12
CA LEU A 464 11.10 -39.67 -91.82
C LEU A 464 12.54 -40.19 -91.57
N SER A 465 12.61 -41.51 -91.34
CA SER A 465 13.75 -42.44 -91.49
C SER A 465 14.97 -42.36 -90.55
N ASP A 466 14.95 -43.33 -89.62
CA ASP A 466 15.95 -44.38 -89.42
C ASP A 466 17.22 -44.22 -88.56
N THR A 467 17.41 -45.32 -87.82
CA THR A 467 18.65 -45.91 -87.27
C THR A 467 18.99 -45.70 -85.78
N THR A 468 18.74 -46.79 -85.04
CA THR A 468 19.60 -47.41 -84.01
C THR A 468 20.13 -46.60 -82.81
N GLY A 469 19.82 -47.13 -81.61
CA GLY A 469 20.88 -47.43 -80.64
C GLY A 469 20.86 -46.65 -79.32
N ALA A 470 20.37 -47.31 -78.28
CA ALA A 470 20.88 -47.36 -76.90
C ALA A 470 21.15 -46.06 -76.09
N SER A 471 20.40 -45.97 -74.99
CA SER A 471 20.77 -45.54 -73.63
C SER A 471 21.99 -44.65 -73.40
N SER A 472 21.75 -43.52 -72.72
CA SER A 472 22.50 -43.20 -71.50
C SER A 472 21.72 -42.29 -70.57
N THR A 473 21.45 -42.81 -69.38
CA THR A 473 21.14 -42.11 -68.13
C THR A 473 22.04 -40.91 -67.87
N GLY A 474 21.43 -39.82 -67.42
CA GLY A 474 22.10 -38.66 -66.84
C GLY A 474 21.17 -37.99 -65.84
N VAL A 475 20.94 -38.63 -64.69
CA VAL A 475 20.28 -38.02 -63.54
C VAL A 475 21.29 -37.08 -62.88
N CYS A 476 21.04 -35.77 -62.96
CA CYS A 476 21.73 -34.79 -62.13
C CYS A 476 20.72 -34.18 -61.15
N LEU A 477 20.85 -34.60 -59.89
CA LEU A 477 20.17 -34.09 -58.72
C LEU A 477 20.59 -32.64 -58.45
N PHE A 478 19.65 -31.70 -58.41
CA PHE A 478 19.83 -30.46 -57.65
C PHE A 478 18.74 -30.33 -56.59
N LEU A 479 19.19 -30.56 -55.36
CA LEU A 479 18.72 -30.10 -54.07
C LEU A 479 17.54 -29.12 -54.10
N GLN A 480 16.38 -29.68 -53.80
CA GLN A 480 15.24 -28.97 -53.25
C GLN A 480 15.64 -28.44 -51.86
N ARG A 481 16.05 -27.17 -51.78
CA ARG A 481 16.07 -26.44 -50.51
C ARG A 481 14.61 -26.13 -50.15
N PRO A 482 14.17 -26.35 -48.91
CA PRO A 482 12.87 -25.86 -48.46
C PRO A 482 12.88 -24.32 -48.44
N PRO A 483 11.73 -23.67 -48.61
CA PRO A 483 11.63 -22.23 -48.51
C PRO A 483 12.02 -21.81 -47.09
N VAL A 484 12.91 -20.83 -46.99
CA VAL A 484 13.20 -20.14 -45.74
C VAL A 484 12.01 -19.24 -45.47
N ASP A 485 11.14 -19.66 -44.56
CA ASP A 485 10.20 -18.76 -43.89
C ASP A 485 11.00 -17.68 -43.16
N ILE A 486 11.14 -16.52 -43.78
CA ILE A 486 11.50 -15.30 -43.06
C ILE A 486 10.20 -14.79 -42.43
N SER A 487 9.73 -15.50 -41.41
CA SER A 487 8.85 -14.92 -40.41
C SER A 487 9.72 -14.07 -39.48
N THR A 488 10.05 -12.85 -39.92
CA THR A 488 10.39 -11.79 -38.96
C THR A 488 9.09 -11.37 -38.29
N SER A 489 8.69 -12.17 -37.31
CA SER A 489 7.78 -11.72 -36.27
C SER A 489 8.50 -10.58 -35.54
N PHE A 490 8.15 -9.33 -35.85
CA PHE A 490 8.43 -8.21 -34.96
C PHE A 490 7.50 -8.36 -33.76
N GLU A 491 7.95 -9.14 -32.77
CA GLU A 491 7.43 -9.03 -31.42
C GLU A 491 7.65 -7.58 -30.96
N ILE A 492 6.54 -6.86 -30.80
CA ILE A 492 6.51 -5.66 -29.96
C ILE A 492 6.75 -6.15 -28.53
N CYS A 493 8.03 -6.22 -28.14
CA CYS A 493 8.43 -6.27 -26.76
C CYS A 493 7.97 -4.97 -26.09
N ILE A 494 6.87 -5.04 -25.33
CA ILE A 494 6.61 -4.09 -24.24
C ILE A 494 7.64 -4.40 -23.15
N SER A 495 8.83 -3.80 -23.28
CA SER A 495 9.79 -3.70 -22.19
C SER A 495 9.47 -2.46 -21.38
N THR A 496 8.70 -2.63 -20.31
CA THR A 496 8.71 -1.72 -19.16
C THR A 496 10.00 -1.98 -18.38
N GLY A 497 11.06 -1.32 -18.82
CA GLY A 497 12.39 -1.38 -18.21
C GLY A 497 12.96 0.03 -18.05
N GLY A 498 12.59 0.69 -16.96
CA GLY A 498 13.15 1.97 -16.56
C GLY A 498 14.67 1.88 -16.34
N LYS A 499 15.40 2.75 -17.03
CA LYS A 499 16.70 3.25 -16.58
C LYS A 499 16.65 4.77 -16.59
N ASN A 500 16.90 5.30 -15.40
CA ASN A 500 17.21 6.69 -15.04
C ASN A 500 17.58 7.61 -16.21
N THR A 501 16.66 8.51 -16.54
CA THR A 501 17.02 9.82 -17.11
C THR A 501 16.90 10.86 -16.01
N GLN A 502 18.05 11.38 -15.65
CA GLN A 502 18.24 12.56 -14.81
C GLN A 502 17.45 13.72 -15.41
N MET A 503 16.44 14.22 -14.69
CA MET A 503 15.84 15.52 -14.99
C MET A 503 16.91 16.61 -14.85
N PRO A 504 17.11 17.48 -15.86
CA PRO A 504 17.94 18.66 -15.66
C PRO A 504 17.21 19.62 -14.71
N ARG A 505 17.89 19.98 -13.62
CA ARG A 505 17.51 21.11 -12.77
C ARG A 505 17.43 22.35 -13.65
N SER A 506 16.24 22.93 -13.78
CA SER A 506 16.06 24.32 -14.17
C SER A 506 16.85 25.20 -13.18
N LYS A 507 17.96 25.76 -13.65
CA LYS A 507 18.60 26.89 -12.99
C LYS A 507 17.69 28.11 -13.19
N PRO A 508 17.42 28.93 -12.17
CA PRO A 508 16.73 30.19 -12.37
C PRO A 508 17.64 31.14 -13.16
N ALA A 509 17.16 31.62 -14.31
CA ALA A 509 17.76 32.74 -14.99
C ALA A 509 17.52 34.00 -14.15
N TYR A 510 18.56 34.44 -13.44
CA TYR A 510 18.65 35.82 -12.96
C TYR A 510 18.78 36.74 -14.18
N CYS A 511 17.67 37.36 -14.58
CA CYS A 511 17.72 38.55 -15.40
C CYS A 511 18.02 39.72 -14.46
N GLY A 512 19.28 40.16 -14.45
CA GLY A 512 19.69 41.39 -13.81
C GLY A 512 19.22 42.57 -14.63
N ILE A 513 18.20 43.28 -14.14
CA ILE A 513 17.94 44.66 -14.55
C ILE A 513 18.79 45.54 -13.62
N LYS A 514 19.91 46.02 -14.15
CA LYS A 514 20.60 47.21 -13.63
C LYS A 514 19.86 48.42 -14.16
N CYS A 515 19.20 49.15 -13.27
CA CYS A 515 18.92 50.58 -13.45
C CYS A 515 19.40 51.31 -12.19
N HIS A 516 20.03 52.45 -12.44
CA HIS A 516 20.70 53.35 -11.51
C HIS A 516 19.82 53.87 -10.38
#